data_AF-A0A1M5JGR4-F1
#
_entry.id   AF-A0A1M5JGR4-F1
#
_cell.length_a   1.000
_cell.length_b   1.000
_cell.length_c   1.000
_cell.angle_alpha   90.00
_cell.angle_beta   90.00
_cell.angle_gamma   90.00
#
_symmetry.space_group_name_H-M   'P 1'
#
loop_
_entity.id
_entity.type
_entity.pdbx_description
1 polymer ?
#
loop_
_entity_poly.entity_id
_entity_poly.type
_entity_poly.pdbx_seq_one_letter_code
_entity_poly.pdbx_strand_id
1 'polypeptide(L)'
;MQNKWVKDISATFFAGLFMFISATMICLAVVHFSEGFQPDVDFVSAVIKSINDLFIALATYELAMGIYKEYRFSEEDNLFDAIRRTVTRFVSVVIIALVLEGLIMIIKYSQLDLAGNLFYPVAVVVAASLLLMALGLFLRWSRVGSA
;
A
#
# COMPACT_ATOMS: atom_id res chain seq x y z
N MET A 1 6.44 -14.61 31.58
CA MET A 1 7.40 -15.03 30.52
C MET A 1 6.77 -15.86 29.39
N GLN A 2 5.60 -16.50 29.57
CA GLN A 2 5.06 -17.48 28.60
C GLN A 2 4.46 -16.89 27.29
N ASN A 3 4.23 -15.58 27.21
CA ASN A 3 3.55 -14.96 26.06
C ASN A 3 4.47 -14.30 25.02
N LYS A 4 5.78 -14.18 25.27
CA LYS A 4 6.73 -13.58 24.30
C LYS A 4 6.92 -14.49 23.08
N TRP A 5 7.07 -15.78 23.32
CA TRP A 5 7.31 -16.79 22.28
C TRP A 5 6.16 -16.89 21.25
N VAL A 6 4.92 -16.84 21.73
CA VAL A 6 3.73 -16.89 20.85
C VAL A 6 3.62 -15.61 20.01
N LYS A 7 3.92 -14.45 20.60
CA LYS A 7 3.91 -13.17 19.90
C LYS A 7 4.95 -13.14 18.78
N ASP A 8 6.19 -13.55 19.05
CA ASP A 8 7.27 -13.57 18.04
C ASP A 8 6.97 -14.52 16.88
N ILE A 9 6.42 -15.71 17.19
CA ILE A 9 5.99 -16.67 16.17
C ILE A 9 4.87 -16.10 15.31
N SER A 10 3.84 -15.52 15.92
CA SER A 10 2.72 -14.93 15.18
C SER A 10 3.18 -13.79 14.27
N ALA A 11 4.05 -12.91 14.76
CA ALA A 11 4.54 -11.77 13.99
C ALA A 11 5.40 -12.20 12.80
N THR A 12 6.29 -13.17 13.03
CA THR A 12 7.15 -13.72 11.97
C THR A 12 6.31 -14.43 10.91
N PHE A 13 5.26 -15.15 11.31
CA PHE A 13 4.34 -15.79 10.38
C PHE A 13 3.57 -14.77 9.52
N PHE A 14 2.94 -13.77 10.14
CA PHE A 14 2.21 -12.73 9.40
C PHE A 14 3.13 -11.90 8.50
N ALA A 15 4.28 -11.45 9.02
CA ALA A 15 5.26 -10.73 8.22
C ALA A 15 5.79 -11.58 7.05
N GLY A 16 6.02 -12.88 7.27
CA GLY A 16 6.41 -13.82 6.23
C GLY A 16 5.35 -13.97 5.13
N LEU A 17 4.07 -14.00 5.51
CA LEU A 17 2.95 -14.08 4.56
C LEU A 17 2.87 -12.81 3.69
N PHE A 18 2.94 -11.62 4.31
CA PHE A 18 2.95 -10.36 3.56
C PHE A 18 4.21 -10.20 2.68
N MET A 19 5.37 -10.64 3.16
CA MET A 19 6.60 -10.72 2.34
C MET A 19 6.41 -11.61 1.12
N PHE A 20 5.80 -12.78 1.28
CA PHE A 20 5.55 -13.71 0.18
C PHE A 20 4.59 -13.12 -0.86
N ILE A 21 3.51 -12.46 -0.41
CA ILE A 21 2.59 -11.74 -1.30
C ILE A 21 3.33 -10.63 -2.06
N SER A 22 4.14 -9.85 -1.36
CA SER A 22 4.93 -8.77 -2.00
C SER A 22 5.89 -9.33 -3.06
N ALA A 23 6.63 -10.39 -2.75
CA ALA A 23 7.52 -11.04 -3.70
C ALA A 23 6.76 -11.59 -4.93
N THR A 24 5.58 -12.18 -4.71
CA THR A 24 4.72 -12.66 -5.81
C THR A 24 4.28 -11.50 -6.70
N MET A 25 3.87 -10.37 -6.12
CA MET A 25 3.50 -9.17 -6.89
C MET A 25 4.67 -8.59 -7.69
N ILE A 26 5.89 -8.60 -7.14
CA ILE A 26 7.09 -8.21 -7.90
C ILE A 26 7.31 -9.14 -9.10
N CYS A 27 7.18 -10.45 -8.91
CA CYS A 27 7.29 -11.41 -10.02
C CYS A 27 6.22 -11.17 -11.08
N LEU A 28 4.97 -10.93 -10.68
CA LEU A 28 3.87 -10.62 -11.61
C LEU A 28 4.12 -9.32 -12.38
N ALA A 29 4.65 -8.28 -11.73
CA ALA A 29 5.01 -7.04 -12.41
C ALA A 29 6.01 -7.27 -13.55
N VAL A 30 7.01 -8.14 -13.34
CA VAL A 30 7.99 -8.50 -14.38
C VAL A 30 7.32 -9.27 -15.52
N VAL A 31 6.41 -10.20 -15.20
CA VAL A 31 5.65 -10.95 -16.20
C VAL A 31 4.80 -10.00 -17.05
N HIS A 32 3.97 -9.16 -16.42
CA HIS A 32 3.12 -8.19 -17.14
C HIS A 32 3.93 -7.17 -17.93
N PHE A 33 5.12 -6.80 -17.48
CA PHE A 33 6.02 -5.96 -18.26
C PHE A 33 6.54 -6.69 -19.51
N SER A 34 6.91 -7.97 -19.37
CA SER A 34 7.38 -8.79 -20.48
C SER A 34 6.30 -9.07 -21.52
N GLU A 35 5.03 -9.15 -21.11
CA GLU A 35 3.88 -9.26 -22.01
C GLU A 35 3.79 -8.06 -22.96
N GLY A 36 4.23 -6.86 -22.54
CA GLY A 36 4.21 -5.66 -23.38
C GLY A 36 5.06 -5.72 -24.66
N PHE A 37 5.94 -6.72 -24.79
CA PHE A 37 6.69 -6.98 -26.02
C PHE A 37 5.96 -7.90 -27.01
N GLN A 38 4.82 -8.46 -26.63
CA GLN A 38 4.02 -9.28 -27.53
C GLN A 38 3.28 -8.39 -28.55
N PRO A 39 3.15 -8.82 -29.83
CA PRO A 39 2.57 -8.00 -30.89
C PRO A 39 1.11 -7.57 -30.66
N ASP A 40 0.34 -8.32 -29.88
CA ASP A 40 -1.10 -8.12 -29.66
C ASP A 40 -1.44 -7.21 -28.47
N VAL A 41 -0.45 -6.74 -27.71
CA VAL A 41 -0.68 -5.94 -26.49
C VAL A 41 -0.06 -4.57 -26.60
N ASP A 42 -0.84 -3.56 -26.21
CA ASP A 42 -0.37 -2.19 -26.11
C ASP A 42 0.70 -2.07 -25.00
N PHE A 43 1.91 -1.65 -25.40
CA PHE A 43 3.06 -1.51 -24.50
C PHE A 43 2.76 -0.56 -23.34
N VAL A 44 2.04 0.54 -23.60
CA VAL A 44 1.68 1.52 -22.55
C VAL A 44 0.80 0.86 -21.49
N SER A 45 -0.20 0.09 -21.90
CA SER A 45 -1.05 -0.68 -21.01
C SER A 45 -0.28 -1.71 -20.16
N ALA A 46 0.71 -2.40 -20.74
CA ALA A 46 1.56 -3.35 -20.03
C ALA A 46 2.45 -2.67 -18.97
N VAL A 47 3.04 -1.50 -19.30
CA VAL A 47 3.80 -0.68 -18.36
C VAL A 47 2.91 -0.22 -17.20
N ILE A 48 1.71 0.27 -17.50
CA ILE A 48 0.74 0.71 -16.48
C ILE A 48 0.39 -0.43 -15.52
N LYS A 49 0.11 -1.64 -16.02
CA LYS A 49 -0.18 -2.81 -15.18
C LYS A 49 0.99 -3.15 -14.26
N SER A 50 2.20 -3.19 -14.83
CA SER A 50 3.42 -3.50 -14.07
C SER A 50 3.67 -2.49 -12.95
N ILE A 51 3.40 -1.21 -13.19
CA ILE A 51 3.50 -0.15 -12.17
C ILE A 51 2.50 -0.39 -11.05
N ASN A 52 1.25 -0.76 -11.36
CA ASN A 52 0.22 -1.06 -10.36
C ASN A 52 0.64 -2.23 -9.45
N ASP A 53 1.13 -3.33 -10.04
CA ASP A 53 1.62 -4.49 -9.29
C ASP A 53 2.78 -4.13 -8.35
N LEU A 54 3.70 -3.27 -8.80
CA LEU A 54 4.82 -2.79 -7.98
C LEU A 54 4.36 -1.91 -6.81
N PHE A 55 3.32 -1.08 -6.99
CA PHE A 55 2.77 -0.30 -5.88
C PHE A 55 2.09 -1.17 -4.84
N ILE A 56 1.34 -2.20 -5.28
CA ILE A 56 0.75 -3.19 -4.37
C ILE A 56 1.86 -3.95 -3.63
N ALA A 57 2.91 -4.37 -4.34
CA ALA A 57 4.07 -5.02 -3.74
C ALA A 57 4.74 -4.14 -2.68
N LEU A 58 4.95 -2.85 -2.97
CA LEU A 58 5.56 -1.89 -2.07
C LEU A 58 4.72 -1.70 -0.79
N ALA A 59 3.41 -1.48 -0.93
CA ALA A 59 2.51 -1.32 0.21
C ALA A 59 2.49 -2.56 1.11
N THR A 60 2.46 -3.75 0.49
CA THR A 60 2.47 -5.05 1.18
C THR A 60 3.81 -5.31 1.88
N TYR A 61 4.93 -4.93 1.26
CA TYR A 61 6.25 -5.00 1.87
C TYR A 61 6.37 -4.09 3.09
N GLU A 62 5.88 -2.85 2.96
CA GLU A 62 5.94 -1.87 4.05
C GLU A 62 5.11 -2.30 5.27
N LEU A 63 3.96 -2.95 5.04
CA LEU A 63 3.21 -3.65 6.08
C LEU A 63 4.02 -4.75 6.76
N ALA A 64 4.60 -5.67 5.96
CA ALA A 64 5.36 -6.79 6.49
C ALA A 64 6.50 -6.31 7.40
N MET A 65 7.22 -5.28 6.96
CA MET A 65 8.32 -4.68 7.70
C MET A 65 7.86 -3.94 8.95
N GLY A 66 6.69 -3.28 8.89
CA GLY A 66 6.05 -2.65 10.04
C GLY A 66 5.73 -3.68 11.12
N ILE A 67 5.04 -4.78 10.78
CA ILE A 67 4.70 -5.87 11.69
C ILE A 67 5.96 -6.48 12.30
N TYR A 68 6.96 -6.79 11.47
CA TYR A 68 8.19 -7.42 11.93
C TYR A 68 8.99 -6.54 12.90
N LYS A 69 9.11 -5.23 12.63
CA LYS A 69 9.81 -4.30 13.52
C LYS A 69 9.06 -4.08 14.82
N GLU A 70 7.74 -3.93 14.78
CA GLU A 70 6.97 -3.61 15.97
C GLU A 70 6.95 -4.75 16.99
N TYR A 71 6.86 -5.99 16.54
CA TYR A 71 6.82 -7.12 17.46
C TYR A 71 8.18 -7.53 18.04
N ARG A 72 9.30 -7.29 17.34
CA ARG A 72 10.64 -7.65 17.83
C ARG A 72 11.33 -6.56 18.67
N PHE A 73 11.00 -5.28 18.46
CA PHE A 73 11.71 -4.16 19.11
C PHE A 73 10.89 -3.45 20.20
N SER A 74 9.61 -3.77 20.37
CA SER A 74 8.75 -3.18 21.40
C SER A 74 8.90 -3.94 22.73
N GLU A 75 10.05 -3.79 23.39
CA GLU A 75 10.20 -4.24 24.78
C GLU A 75 9.73 -3.20 25.80
N GLU A 76 9.60 -1.90 25.45
CA GLU A 76 9.28 -0.83 26.41
C GLU A 76 8.40 0.34 25.87
N ASP A 77 7.94 0.33 24.61
CA ASP A 77 7.13 1.43 24.05
C ASP A 77 5.62 1.14 24.21
N ASN A 78 4.81 2.17 24.48
CA ASN A 78 3.35 2.01 24.61
C ASN A 78 2.80 1.32 23.35
N LEU A 79 2.10 0.18 23.52
CA LEU A 79 1.45 -0.56 22.43
C LEU A 79 0.59 0.35 21.52
N PHE A 80 0.05 1.43 22.08
CA PHE A 80 -0.69 2.44 21.33
C PHE A 80 0.19 3.26 20.36
N ASP A 81 1.39 3.68 20.77
CA ASP A 81 2.32 4.45 19.93
C ASP A 81 2.93 3.59 18.81
N ALA A 82 3.18 2.32 19.13
CA ALA A 82 3.55 1.24 18.24
C ALA A 82 2.53 1.05 17.09
N ILE A 83 1.27 0.77 17.44
CA ILE A 83 0.17 0.60 16.48
C ILE A 83 -0.01 1.87 15.65
N ARG A 84 0.05 3.05 16.28
CA ARG A 84 -0.08 4.34 15.58
C ARG A 84 1.00 4.51 14.52
N ARG A 85 2.27 4.24 14.81
CA ARG A 85 3.37 4.34 13.84
C ARG A 85 3.15 3.41 12.66
N THR A 86 2.81 2.16 12.93
CA THR A 86 2.59 1.15 11.89
C THR A 86 1.40 1.50 11.00
N VAL A 87 0.25 1.85 11.58
CA VAL A 87 -0.95 2.26 10.84
C VAL A 87 -0.68 3.52 10.03
N THR A 88 -0.04 4.53 10.61
CA THR A 88 0.25 5.79 9.89
C THR A 88 1.12 5.52 8.67
N ARG A 89 2.21 4.77 8.86
CA ARG A 89 3.14 4.44 7.78
C ARG A 89 2.43 3.67 6.67
N PHE A 90 1.66 2.65 7.02
CA PHE A 90 0.91 1.86 6.04
C PHE A 90 -0.10 2.70 5.26
N VAL A 91 -0.96 3.44 5.96
CA VAL A 91 -2.03 4.21 5.33
C VAL A 91 -1.44 5.31 4.45
N SER A 92 -0.31 5.93 4.84
CA SER A 92 0.40 6.88 3.99
C SER A 92 0.81 6.28 2.65
N VAL A 93 1.32 5.05 2.63
CA VAL A 93 1.74 4.36 1.40
C VAL A 93 0.54 4.00 0.53
N VAL A 94 -0.55 3.53 1.15
CA VAL A 94 -1.81 3.25 0.44
C VAL A 94 -2.36 4.51 -0.21
N ILE A 95 -2.33 5.67 0.48
CA ILE A 95 -2.77 6.94 -0.10
C ILE A 95 -1.90 7.32 -1.30
N ILE A 96 -0.57 7.20 -1.19
CA ILE A 96 0.34 7.48 -2.31
C ILE A 96 0.01 6.58 -3.50
N ALA A 97 -0.21 5.29 -3.27
CA ALA A 97 -0.60 4.34 -4.32
C ALA A 97 -1.95 4.71 -4.96
N LEU A 98 -2.98 5.05 -4.18
CA LEU A 98 -4.29 5.44 -4.69
C LEU A 98 -4.24 6.73 -5.53
N VAL A 99 -3.45 7.72 -5.12
CA VAL A 99 -3.26 8.95 -5.89
C VAL A 99 -2.57 8.66 -7.22
N LEU A 100 -1.55 7.81 -7.21
CA LEU A 100 -0.83 7.41 -8.42
C LEU A 100 -1.73 6.59 -9.36
N GLU A 101 -2.53 5.68 -8.82
CA GLU A 101 -3.52 4.94 -9.58
C GLU A 101 -4.53 5.88 -10.24
N GLY A 102 -5.08 6.84 -9.48
CA GLY A 102 -5.98 7.88 -10.01
C GLY A 102 -5.34 8.70 -11.14
N LEU A 103 -4.09 9.13 -10.98
CA LEU A 103 -3.35 9.88 -11.99
C LEU A 103 -3.10 9.06 -13.26
N ILE A 104 -2.67 7.81 -13.12
CA ILE A 104 -2.42 6.91 -14.25
C ILE A 104 -3.72 6.67 -15.03
N MET A 105 -4.84 6.46 -14.33
CA MET A 105 -6.15 6.32 -14.98
C MET A 105 -6.58 7.59 -15.70
N ILE A 106 -6.35 8.79 -15.14
CA ILE A 106 -6.62 10.06 -15.83
C ILE A 106 -5.84 10.13 -17.14
N ILE A 107 -4.54 9.82 -17.12
CA ILE A 107 -3.69 9.84 -18.32
C ILE A 107 -4.22 8.84 -19.36
N LYS A 108 -4.52 7.61 -18.93
CA LYS A 108 -5.02 6.54 -19.81
C LYS A 108 -6.37 6.89 -20.45
N TYR A 109 -7.34 7.35 -19.66
CA TYR A 109 -8.65 7.74 -20.18
C TYR A 109 -8.59 9.01 -21.04
N SER A 110 -7.67 9.93 -20.73
CA SER A 110 -7.46 11.13 -21.54
C SER A 110 -6.90 10.82 -22.93
N GLN A 111 -6.09 9.78 -23.08
CA GLN A 111 -5.47 9.41 -24.37
C GLN A 111 -6.39 8.57 -25.26
N LEU A 112 -7.35 7.85 -24.68
CA LEU A 112 -8.24 6.94 -25.41
C LEU A 112 -9.52 7.63 -25.95
N ASP A 113 -9.64 8.96 -25.85
CA ASP A 113 -10.84 9.76 -26.20
C ASP A 113 -12.14 9.28 -25.51
N LEU A 114 -12.03 8.46 -24.47
CA LEU A 114 -13.10 8.02 -23.56
C LEU A 114 -13.41 9.10 -22.51
N ALA A 115 -13.45 10.37 -22.94
CA ALA A 115 -13.65 11.54 -22.06
C ALA A 115 -15.00 11.52 -21.31
N GLY A 116 -15.94 10.64 -21.69
CA GLY A 116 -17.23 10.46 -21.01
C GLY A 116 -17.18 9.74 -19.66
N ASN A 117 -16.11 8.98 -19.33
CA ASN A 117 -16.07 8.14 -18.12
C ASN A 117 -15.03 8.57 -17.06
N LEU A 118 -14.67 9.87 -17.01
CA LEU A 118 -13.73 10.42 -16.01
C LEU A 118 -14.22 10.35 -14.55
N PHE A 119 -15.42 9.83 -14.31
CA PHE A 119 -15.97 9.71 -12.96
C PHE A 119 -15.14 8.76 -12.07
N TYR A 120 -14.58 7.69 -12.65
CA TYR A 120 -13.83 6.69 -11.89
C TYR A 120 -12.50 7.24 -11.33
N PRO A 121 -11.61 7.85 -12.13
CA PRO A 121 -10.39 8.44 -11.59
C PRO A 121 -10.66 9.56 -10.58
N VAL A 122 -11.67 10.39 -10.81
CA VAL A 122 -12.06 11.46 -9.88
C VAL A 122 -12.53 10.87 -8.55
N ALA A 123 -13.33 9.81 -8.58
CA ALA A 123 -13.77 9.12 -7.37
C ALA A 123 -12.59 8.56 -6.56
N VAL A 124 -11.58 8.00 -7.22
CA VAL A 124 -10.36 7.49 -6.56
C VAL A 124 -9.56 8.61 -5.91
N VAL A 125 -9.36 9.74 -6.59
CA VAL A 125 -8.66 10.91 -6.02
C VAL A 125 -9.42 11.53 -4.84
N VAL A 126 -10.76 11.61 -4.94
CA VAL A 126 -11.62 12.07 -3.84
C VAL A 126 -11.53 11.11 -2.66
N ALA A 127 -11.60 9.79 -2.90
CA ALA A 127 -11.45 8.79 -1.85
C ALA A 127 -10.08 8.90 -1.16
N ALA A 128 -9.00 9.04 -1.91
CA ALA A 128 -7.65 9.23 -1.36
C ALA A 128 -7.54 10.50 -0.51
N SER A 129 -8.17 11.59 -0.95
CA SER A 129 -8.22 12.87 -0.21
C SER A 129 -8.97 12.74 1.11
N LEU A 130 -10.12 12.05 1.10
CA LEU A 130 -10.90 11.75 2.30
C LEU A 130 -10.13 10.85 3.28
N LEU A 131 -9.41 9.85 2.75
CA LEU A 131 -8.59 8.93 3.53
C LEU A 131 -7.41 9.69 4.19
N LEU A 132 -6.79 10.61 3.46
CA LEU A 132 -5.74 11.49 3.98
C LEU A 132 -6.27 12.44 5.07
N MET A 133 -7.46 13.02 4.87
CA MET A 133 -8.13 13.82 5.91
C MET A 133 -8.43 12.98 7.16
N ALA A 134 -8.97 11.77 6.99
CA ALA A 134 -9.26 10.85 8.09
C ALA A 134 -7.98 10.45 8.84
N LEU A 135 -6.89 10.19 8.13
CA LEU A 135 -5.58 9.92 8.73
C LEU A 135 -5.07 11.14 9.52
N GLY A 136 -5.19 12.35 8.95
CA GLY A 136 -4.82 13.59 9.64
C GLY A 136 -5.64 13.81 10.92
N LEU A 137 -6.93 13.52 10.90
CA LEU A 137 -7.82 13.61 12.06
C LEU A 137 -7.46 12.58 13.13
N PHE A 138 -7.22 11.32 12.73
CA PHE A 138 -6.74 10.24 13.60
C PHE A 138 -5.42 10.63 14.28
N LEU A 139 -4.47 11.20 13.54
CA LEU A 139 -3.19 11.66 14.08
C LEU A 139 -3.35 12.81 15.07
N ARG A 140 -4.29 13.73 14.83
CA ARG A 140 -4.58 14.85 15.73
C ARG A 140 -5.19 14.38 17.04
N TRP A 141 -6.22 13.52 16.98
CA TRP A 141 -6.91 13.03 18.18
C TRP A 141 -6.05 12.06 18.99
N SER A 142 -5.27 11.20 18.34
CA SER A 142 -4.33 10.31 19.03
C SER A 142 -3.19 11.06 19.75
N ARG A 143 -2.92 12.33 19.42
CA ARG A 143 -1.94 13.17 20.13
C ARG A 143 -2.51 13.82 21.40
N VAL A 144 -3.84 13.91 21.54
CA VAL A 144 -4.49 14.60 22.68
C VAL A 144 -4.60 13.69 23.92
N GLY A 145 -4.53 12.36 23.76
CA GLY A 145 -4.62 11.41 24.89
C GLY A 145 -3.31 11.16 25.65
N SER A 146 -2.21 11.82 25.30
CA SER A 146 -0.87 11.61 25.87
C SER A 146 -0.25 12.86 26.52
N ALA A 147 -1.08 13.84 26.89
CA ALA A 147 -0.73 15.00 27.72
C ALA A 147 -1.56 14.98 29.00
#